data_AF-A0A9P1F0Z6-F1
#
_entry.id   AF-A0A9P1F0Z6-F1
#
_cell.length_a   1.000
_cell.length_b   1.000
_cell.length_c   1.000
_cell.angle_alpha   90.00
_cell.angle_beta   90.00
_cell.angle_gamma   90.00
#
_symmetry.space_group_name_H-M   'P 1'
#
loop_
_entity.id
_entity.type
_entity.pdbx_description
1 polymer ?
#
loop_
_entity_poly.entity_id
_entity_poly.type
_entity_poly.pdbx_seq_one_letter_code
_entity_poly.pdbx_strand_id
1 'polypeptide(L)'
;MRLLAVFILCFLVEDVLTKAPCAPSWLHIAHLDSCFLSAPQPAEYDDADAYCNELDSNLVVINSEEEASIVREFFARENPSFFNWIGMRWNSEAMNFTWIDGITRNYSYFLPDEPGLSGECIAWVLDDKLDGWQAISCHYSQFFMCQKPAEGIITTWHLDDEGEITSPNWPNNYENLEYDTHIIKSEPGTRILLYFEFVDTEPNCDIITVTDDYGISGRTLFRLSGSYYNHSVISTQNQVIVNFKSDEDNVGKGFSLSYQILRPLPLKVFSNSYGTITSNNYPNSPDSFLIQYYLIQCSPAHHVVLNVKAVQLDRNDKVKILNGVDEKAAKLKIFRQYSSHSVETIKTTQNKMFIAYDTGEQFDESNHWAFEYNCTPDGNLGEEIEI
;
A
#
# COMPACT_ATOMS: atom_id res chain seq x y z
N MET A 1 -64.46 13.26 20.05
CA MET A 1 -63.30 14.06 20.52
C MET A 1 -62.69 13.36 21.73
N ARG A 2 -61.64 12.56 21.51
CA ARG A 2 -60.43 12.38 22.35
C ARG A 2 -59.75 11.07 21.94
N LEU A 3 -58.54 11.24 21.38
CA LEU A 3 -57.62 10.21 20.94
C LEU A 3 -57.02 9.43 22.12
N LEU A 4 -56.58 8.20 21.81
CA LEU A 4 -55.71 7.33 22.62
C LEU A 4 -54.40 8.02 23.03
N ALA A 5 -53.86 7.63 24.18
CA ALA A 5 -52.42 7.60 24.42
C ALA A 5 -52.09 6.41 25.35
N VAL A 6 -51.43 5.40 24.79
CA VAL A 6 -50.77 4.31 25.51
C VAL A 6 -49.38 4.15 24.88
N PHE A 7 -48.36 3.98 25.73
CA PHE A 7 -46.93 3.77 25.45
C PHE A 7 -46.21 4.99 24.83
N ILE A 8 -45.03 5.39 25.29
CA ILE A 8 -43.78 4.62 25.19
C ILE A 8 -42.84 5.03 26.34
N LEU A 9 -42.28 4.02 27.03
CA LEU A 9 -41.11 4.16 27.89
C LEU A 9 -39.98 4.76 27.07
N CYS A 10 -39.38 5.84 27.59
CA CYS A 10 -38.18 6.43 27.02
C CYS A 10 -37.09 5.37 26.88
N PHE A 11 -36.59 5.25 25.65
CA PHE A 11 -35.52 4.39 25.19
C PHE A 11 -34.34 4.31 26.18
N LEU A 12 -34.12 3.12 26.76
CA LEU A 12 -32.78 2.59 26.90
C LEU A 12 -32.51 1.84 25.59
N VAL A 13 -31.90 2.51 24.62
CA VAL A 13 -31.12 1.78 23.60
C VAL A 13 -29.89 1.33 24.37
N GLU A 14 -29.84 0.07 24.79
CA GLU A 14 -28.55 -0.58 24.98
C GLU A 14 -27.82 -0.42 23.66
N ASP A 15 -26.65 0.23 23.68
CA ASP A 15 -25.74 0.29 22.55
C ASP A 15 -25.67 -1.10 21.94
N VAL A 16 -26.20 -1.27 20.73
CA VAL A 16 -25.87 -2.45 19.94
C VAL A 16 -24.39 -2.30 19.69
N LEU A 17 -23.59 -3.09 20.41
CA LEU A 17 -22.14 -3.06 20.37
C LEU A 17 -21.72 -3.37 18.94
N THR A 18 -21.54 -2.34 18.12
CA THR A 18 -20.88 -2.52 16.83
C THR A 18 -19.52 -3.13 17.15
N LYS A 19 -19.18 -4.30 16.57
CA LYS A 19 -17.84 -4.88 16.75
C LYS A 19 -16.76 -4.03 16.08
N ALA A 20 -17.10 -2.87 15.50
CA ALA A 20 -16.18 -2.03 14.77
C ALA A 20 -15.02 -1.53 15.67
N PRO A 21 -13.79 -1.48 15.13
CA PRO A 21 -12.60 -1.23 15.94
C PRO A 21 -12.47 0.23 16.40
N CYS A 22 -13.18 1.13 15.71
CA CYS A 22 -13.16 2.55 15.95
C CYS A 22 -14.58 3.11 15.94
N ALA A 23 -14.81 4.14 16.76
CA ALA A 23 -16.08 4.86 16.78
C ALA A 23 -16.38 5.51 15.41
N PRO A 24 -17.66 5.85 15.12
CA PRO A 24 -18.00 6.54 13.88
C PRO A 24 -17.14 7.79 13.64
N SER A 25 -16.76 8.03 12.39
CA SER A 25 -15.85 9.11 11.94
C SER A 25 -14.37 8.94 12.27
N TRP A 26 -13.99 7.94 13.07
CA TRP A 26 -12.59 7.59 13.27
C TRP A 26 -12.13 6.68 12.13
N LEU A 27 -10.94 6.97 11.60
CA LEU A 27 -10.27 6.16 10.61
C LEU A 27 -9.54 5.00 11.31
N HIS A 28 -9.96 3.77 11.03
CA HIS A 28 -9.24 2.59 11.48
C HIS A 28 -8.06 2.26 10.56
N ILE A 29 -6.88 2.06 11.14
CA ILE A 29 -5.70 1.54 10.46
C ILE A 29 -5.32 0.20 11.09
N ALA A 30 -5.74 -0.88 10.45
CA ALA A 30 -5.63 -2.23 11.00
C ALA A 30 -4.19 -2.67 11.32
N HIS A 31 -3.22 -2.33 10.46
CA HIS A 31 -1.83 -2.77 10.68
C HIS A 31 -1.13 -2.02 11.83
N LEU A 32 -1.73 -0.93 12.31
CA LEU A 32 -1.28 -0.18 13.49
C LEU A 32 -2.13 -0.45 14.72
N ASP A 33 -3.20 -1.24 14.59
CA ASP A 33 -4.25 -1.44 15.60
C ASP A 33 -4.68 -0.10 16.24
N SER A 34 -4.84 0.94 15.40
CA SER A 34 -5.02 2.33 15.84
C SER A 34 -6.14 3.02 15.09
N CYS A 35 -6.83 3.91 15.80
CA CYS A 35 -7.88 4.78 15.31
C CYS A 35 -7.38 6.22 15.27
N PHE A 36 -7.64 6.92 14.15
CA PHE A 36 -7.23 8.31 13.96
C PHE A 36 -8.44 9.21 13.68
N LEU A 37 -8.41 10.43 14.20
CA LEU A 37 -9.46 11.43 13.99
C LEU A 37 -8.85 12.79 13.64
N SER A 38 -9.32 13.39 12.54
CA SER A 38 -9.01 14.80 12.24
C SER A 38 -9.77 15.71 13.18
N ALA A 39 -9.08 16.68 13.76
CA ALA A 39 -9.78 17.77 14.41
C ALA A 39 -10.59 18.59 13.39
N PRO A 40 -11.82 19.01 13.72
CA PRO A 40 -12.67 19.77 12.80
C PRO A 40 -12.20 21.23 12.64
N GLN A 41 -11.42 21.77 13.58
CA GLN A 41 -10.94 23.15 13.61
C GLN A 41 -9.52 23.20 14.21
N PRO A 42 -8.70 24.20 13.84
CA PRO A 42 -7.38 24.37 14.41
C PRO A 42 -7.44 24.94 15.84
N ALA A 43 -6.45 24.61 16.67
CA ALA A 43 -6.37 25.03 18.06
C ALA A 43 -4.90 25.28 18.49
N GLU A 44 -4.71 25.96 19.62
CA GLU A 44 -3.41 25.99 20.30
C GLU A 44 -3.04 24.59 20.80
N TYR A 45 -1.76 24.34 21.07
CA TYR A 45 -1.31 22.99 21.41
C TYR A 45 -2.01 22.40 22.63
N ASP A 46 -2.13 23.18 23.72
CA ASP A 46 -2.75 22.70 24.96
C ASP A 46 -4.26 22.44 24.79
N ASP A 47 -4.94 23.24 23.96
CA ASP A 47 -6.36 23.03 23.62
C ASP A 47 -6.54 21.80 22.72
N ALA A 48 -5.61 21.58 21.78
CA ALA A 48 -5.59 20.41 20.92
C ALA A 48 -5.36 19.12 21.72
N ASP A 49 -4.42 19.15 22.66
CA ASP A 49 -4.18 18.05 23.60
C ASP A 49 -5.41 17.79 24.48
N ALA A 50 -5.98 18.84 25.06
CA ALA A 50 -7.21 18.72 25.86
C ALA A 50 -8.36 18.09 25.06
N TYR A 51 -8.57 18.51 23.81
CA TYR A 51 -9.58 17.96 22.92
C TYR A 51 -9.40 16.45 22.69
N CYS A 52 -8.17 15.99 22.40
CA CYS A 52 -7.93 14.56 22.23
C CYS A 52 -8.15 13.79 23.54
N ASN A 53 -7.71 14.34 24.68
CA ASN A 53 -7.91 13.71 25.98
C ASN A 53 -9.39 13.57 26.37
N GLU A 54 -10.24 14.54 26.03
CA GLU A 54 -11.70 14.46 26.23
C GLU A 54 -12.36 13.31 25.45
N LEU A 55 -11.70 12.82 24.39
CA LEU A 55 -12.15 11.68 23.56
C LEU A 55 -11.50 10.35 23.96
N ASP A 56 -10.88 10.29 25.15
CA ASP A 56 -10.07 9.17 25.63
C ASP A 56 -8.97 8.78 24.63
N SER A 57 -8.31 9.80 24.07
CA SER A 57 -7.29 9.67 23.03
C SER A 57 -6.13 10.63 23.27
N ASN A 58 -5.07 10.55 22.47
CA ASN A 58 -3.91 11.44 22.55
C ASN A 58 -3.69 12.15 21.22
N LEU A 59 -2.94 13.25 21.21
CA LEU A 59 -2.34 13.74 19.98
C LEU A 59 -1.50 12.65 19.31
N VAL A 60 -1.48 12.63 17.98
CA VAL A 60 -0.81 11.59 17.20
C VAL A 60 0.66 11.43 17.56
N VAL A 61 1.10 10.19 17.71
CA VAL A 61 2.50 9.81 18.01
C VAL A 61 3.01 8.98 16.84
N ILE A 62 4.25 9.25 16.41
CA ILE A 62 4.79 8.64 15.19
C ILE A 62 6.02 7.79 15.54
N ASN A 63 5.90 6.49 15.34
CA ASN A 63 6.89 5.49 15.72
C ASN A 63 7.80 5.05 14.56
N SER A 64 7.36 5.20 13.31
CA SER A 64 8.03 4.65 12.12
C SER A 64 7.68 5.43 10.85
N GLU A 65 8.43 5.18 9.76
CA GLU A 65 8.09 5.73 8.44
C GLU A 65 6.73 5.23 7.92
N GLU A 66 6.33 4.01 8.28
CA GLU A 66 5.04 3.43 7.91
C GLU A 66 3.90 4.27 8.51
N GLU A 67 3.93 4.50 9.83
CA GLU A 67 2.99 5.39 10.52
C GLU A 67 3.04 6.83 10.01
N ALA A 68 4.25 7.34 9.80
CA ALA A 68 4.47 8.69 9.29
C ALA A 68 3.81 8.89 7.92
N SER A 69 3.87 7.88 7.04
CA SER A 69 3.28 7.94 5.70
C SER A 69 1.76 8.08 5.74
N ILE A 70 1.11 7.38 6.68
CA ILE A 70 -0.35 7.42 6.90
C ILE A 70 -0.74 8.79 7.44
N VAL A 71 -0.11 9.23 8.52
CA VAL A 71 -0.39 10.54 9.13
C VAL A 71 -0.21 11.67 8.11
N ARG A 72 0.86 11.61 7.31
CA ARG A 72 1.14 12.57 6.23
C ARG A 72 0.09 12.57 5.13
N GLU A 73 -0.32 11.40 4.66
CA GLU A 73 -1.37 11.27 3.64
C GLU A 73 -2.71 11.81 4.15
N PHE A 74 -3.02 11.59 5.42
CA PHE A 74 -4.22 12.14 6.04
C PHE A 74 -4.17 13.66 6.08
N PHE A 75 -3.05 14.24 6.57
CA PHE A 75 -2.85 15.68 6.61
C PHE A 75 -2.92 16.29 5.21
N ALA A 76 -2.37 15.64 4.20
CA ALA A 76 -2.49 16.09 2.81
C ALA A 76 -3.94 16.14 2.33
N ARG A 77 -4.77 15.18 2.76
CA ARG A 77 -6.17 15.09 2.33
C ARG A 77 -7.09 16.06 3.05
N GLU A 78 -7.00 16.09 4.38
CA GLU A 78 -7.91 16.88 5.21
C GLU A 78 -7.43 18.33 5.39
N ASN A 79 -6.10 18.55 5.49
CA ASN A 79 -5.49 19.84 5.85
C ASN A 79 -4.30 20.24 4.94
N PRO A 80 -4.44 20.29 3.60
CA PRO A 80 -3.34 20.43 2.64
C PRO A 80 -2.53 21.73 2.69
N SER A 81 -2.87 22.68 3.55
CA SER A 81 -2.24 24.01 3.58
C SER A 81 -1.96 24.53 4.99
N PHE A 82 -2.05 23.65 5.99
CA PHE A 82 -1.85 24.00 7.38
C PHE A 82 -0.81 23.08 8.01
N PHE A 83 -0.13 23.59 9.04
CA PHE A 83 0.67 22.70 9.86
C PHE A 83 -0.25 21.91 10.77
N ASN A 84 0.24 20.76 11.23
CA ASN A 84 -0.54 19.87 12.07
C ASN A 84 0.23 19.55 13.35
N TRP A 85 -0.39 19.75 14.51
CA TRP A 85 0.23 19.35 15.77
C TRP A 85 0.40 17.84 15.83
N ILE A 86 1.57 17.43 16.31
CA ILE A 86 1.85 16.06 16.72
C ILE A 86 2.12 16.05 18.22
N GLY A 87 1.96 14.89 18.86
CA GLY A 87 2.08 14.72 20.30
C GLY A 87 3.51 14.80 20.84
N MET A 88 4.35 15.71 20.31
CA MET A 88 5.71 15.94 20.78
C MET A 88 5.90 17.40 21.20
N ARG A 89 6.47 17.61 22.39
CA ARG A 89 6.75 18.95 22.95
C ARG A 89 8.03 18.98 23.77
N TRP A 90 8.58 20.17 23.96
CA TRP A 90 9.75 20.41 24.78
C TRP A 90 9.45 20.10 26.25
N ASN A 91 10.32 19.32 26.86
CA ASN A 91 10.28 19.01 28.27
C ASN A 91 11.50 19.66 28.96
N SER A 92 11.24 20.63 29.83
CA SER A 92 12.27 21.38 30.53
C SER A 92 13.06 20.55 31.55
N GLU A 93 12.46 19.50 32.11
CA GLU A 93 13.13 18.58 33.04
C GLU A 93 14.08 17.63 32.31
N ALA A 94 13.64 17.10 31.16
CA ALA A 94 14.46 16.24 30.31
C ALA A 94 15.46 17.01 29.44
N MET A 95 15.32 18.35 29.36
CA MET A 95 16.06 19.23 28.45
C MET A 95 16.02 18.72 26.99
N ASN A 96 14.89 18.16 26.56
CA ASN A 96 14.71 17.59 25.24
C ASN A 96 13.23 17.57 24.83
N PHE A 97 12.95 17.37 23.54
CA PHE A 97 11.61 17.07 23.07
C PHE A 97 11.21 15.65 23.45
N THR A 98 10.00 15.48 23.98
CA THR A 98 9.46 14.19 24.42
C THR A 98 8.06 13.99 23.85
N TRP A 99 7.76 12.74 23.48
CA TRP A 99 6.42 12.34 23.09
C TRP A 99 5.47 12.35 24.29
N ILE A 100 4.19 12.58 24.02
CA ILE A 100 3.13 12.75 25.02
C ILE A 100 2.87 11.47 25.83
N ASP A 101 3.18 10.31 25.26
CA ASP A 101 3.13 9.01 25.95
C ASP A 101 4.40 8.69 26.76
N GLY A 102 5.39 9.59 26.75
CA GLY A 102 6.65 9.43 27.48
C GLY A 102 7.63 8.40 26.89
N ILE A 103 7.31 7.76 25.77
CA ILE A 103 8.17 6.72 25.17
C ILE A 103 9.23 7.38 24.27
N THR A 104 10.50 7.03 24.48
CA THR A 104 11.61 7.50 23.63
C THR A 104 11.69 6.67 22.36
N ARG A 105 11.93 7.33 21.22
CA ARG A 105 11.86 6.73 19.89
C ARG A 105 13.07 7.09 19.04
N ASN A 106 13.43 6.19 18.12
CA ASN A 106 14.54 6.38 17.19
C ASN A 106 14.11 7.00 15.86
N TYR A 107 12.83 6.94 15.52
CA TYR A 107 12.31 7.55 14.29
C TYR A 107 12.22 9.07 14.46
N SER A 108 12.63 9.79 13.42
CA SER A 108 12.63 11.25 13.37
C SER A 108 12.42 11.71 11.94
N TYR A 109 11.59 12.73 11.77
CA TYR A 109 11.31 13.34 10.48
C TYR A 109 11.41 14.87 10.54
N PHE A 110 12.33 15.39 11.37
CA PHE A 110 12.64 16.81 11.43
C PHE A 110 13.19 17.34 10.10
N LEU A 111 12.80 18.56 9.76
CA LEU A 111 13.42 19.31 8.66
C LEU A 111 14.92 19.57 8.96
N PRO A 112 15.73 19.85 7.92
CA PRO A 112 17.12 20.27 8.13
C PRO A 112 17.20 21.43 9.13
N ASP A 113 18.12 21.32 10.09
CA ASP A 113 18.37 22.29 11.17
C ASP A 113 17.27 22.39 12.25
N GLU A 114 16.26 21.51 12.24
CA GLU A 114 15.25 21.36 13.29
C GLU A 114 15.58 20.19 14.25
N PRO A 115 15.09 20.20 15.51
CA PRO A 115 14.30 21.25 16.13
C PRO A 115 15.12 22.49 16.49
N GLY A 116 14.64 23.66 16.08
CA GLY A 116 15.24 24.96 16.39
C GLY A 116 14.97 25.43 17.83
N LEU A 117 15.54 26.59 18.18
CA LEU A 117 15.33 27.23 19.49
C LEU A 117 14.06 28.12 19.54
N SER A 118 13.28 28.16 18.46
CA SER A 118 12.18 29.12 18.25
C SER A 118 10.80 28.63 18.66
N GLY A 119 10.68 27.46 19.27
CA GLY A 119 9.39 26.92 19.69
C GLY A 119 9.50 25.75 20.65
N GLU A 120 8.43 25.53 21.41
CA GLU A 120 8.32 24.47 22.40
C GLU A 120 7.43 23.31 21.93
N CYS A 121 6.67 23.48 20.85
CA CYS A 121 5.75 22.47 20.32
C CYS A 121 6.10 22.09 18.89
N ILE A 122 5.86 20.83 18.54
CA ILE A 122 6.22 20.31 17.22
C ILE A 122 5.00 20.23 16.32
N ALA A 123 5.13 20.83 15.15
CA ALA A 123 4.13 20.72 14.09
C ALA A 123 4.73 20.06 12.85
N TRP A 124 3.91 19.27 12.17
CA TRP A 124 4.19 18.75 10.84
C TRP A 124 3.89 19.82 9.80
N VAL A 125 4.89 20.14 8.97
CA VAL A 125 4.78 21.00 7.78
C VAL A 125 4.59 20.14 6.55
N LEU A 126 3.52 20.40 5.81
CA LEU A 126 3.27 19.74 4.55
C LEU A 126 2.79 20.78 3.52
N ASP A 127 3.67 21.11 2.58
CA ASP A 127 3.41 22.02 1.45
C ASP A 127 4.21 21.54 0.22
N ASP A 128 4.00 22.14 -0.95
CA ASP A 128 4.59 21.77 -2.25
C ASP A 128 6.13 21.68 -2.25
N LYS A 129 6.79 22.28 -1.25
CA LYS A 129 8.26 22.39 -1.16
C LYS A 129 8.87 21.78 0.10
N LEU A 130 8.07 21.55 1.15
CA LEU A 130 8.57 21.16 2.46
C LEU A 130 7.66 20.09 3.05
N ASP A 131 8.28 19.02 3.54
CA ASP A 131 7.63 17.92 4.22
C ASP A 131 8.53 17.48 5.39
N GLY A 132 8.09 17.75 6.62
CA GLY A 132 8.85 17.42 7.82
C GLY A 132 8.36 18.13 9.07
N TRP A 133 8.99 17.82 10.21
CA TRP A 133 8.65 18.39 11.51
C TRP A 133 9.49 19.63 11.81
N GLN A 134 8.91 20.60 12.51
CA GLN A 134 9.62 21.78 13.01
C GLN A 134 9.09 22.24 14.38
N ALA A 135 9.92 22.95 15.13
CA ALA A 135 9.54 23.56 16.39
C ALA A 135 8.92 24.95 16.19
N ILE A 136 7.71 25.15 16.69
CA ILE A 136 6.99 26.43 16.66
C ILE A 136 6.34 26.73 18.02
N SER A 137 5.93 27.99 18.21
CA SER A 137 5.26 28.42 19.44
C SER A 137 3.96 27.63 19.64
N CYS A 138 3.75 27.08 20.84
CA CYS A 138 2.55 26.33 21.22
C CYS A 138 1.25 27.14 21.11
N HIS A 139 1.37 28.48 21.09
CA HIS A 139 0.24 29.43 20.98
C HIS A 139 -0.22 29.68 19.55
N TYR A 140 0.37 29.03 18.56
CA TYR A 140 -0.19 29.08 17.21
C TYR A 140 -1.42 28.19 17.10
N SER A 141 -2.40 28.63 16.31
CA SER A 141 -3.55 27.79 15.98
C SER A 141 -3.20 26.92 14.78
N GLN A 142 -3.12 25.60 14.99
CA GLN A 142 -2.84 24.62 13.95
C GLN A 142 -3.88 23.50 13.99
N PHE A 143 -4.07 22.82 12.86
CA PHE A 143 -4.86 21.58 12.86
C PHE A 143 -4.11 20.49 13.61
N PHE A 144 -4.78 19.39 13.91
CA PHE A 144 -4.19 18.30 14.67
C PHE A 144 -4.97 17.02 14.45
N MET A 145 -4.35 15.92 14.86
CA MET A 145 -4.95 14.60 14.78
C MET A 145 -4.87 13.91 16.12
N CYS A 146 -6.00 13.32 16.52
CA CYS A 146 -6.07 12.46 17.68
C CYS A 146 -5.86 11.00 17.27
N GLN A 147 -5.24 10.22 18.14
CA GLN A 147 -5.04 8.79 18.00
C GLN A 147 -5.46 8.05 19.28
N LYS A 148 -6.00 6.85 19.12
CA LYS A 148 -6.17 5.90 20.22
C LYS A 148 -6.09 4.46 19.72
N PRO A 149 -5.82 3.47 20.59
CA PRO A 149 -5.87 2.08 20.21
C PRO A 149 -7.25 1.69 19.68
N ALA A 150 -7.27 0.79 18.69
CA ALA A 150 -8.50 0.12 18.28
C ALA A 150 -9.04 -0.77 19.41
N GLU A 151 -10.36 -0.84 19.55
CA GLU A 151 -11.03 -1.63 20.58
C GLU A 151 -11.73 -2.86 20.00
N GLY A 152 -11.77 -3.97 20.74
CA GLY A 152 -12.69 -5.08 20.46
C GLY A 152 -12.33 -6.01 19.28
N ILE A 153 -11.34 -5.68 18.45
CA ILE A 153 -10.93 -6.52 17.30
C ILE A 153 -9.48 -6.94 17.41
N ILE A 154 -9.22 -8.21 17.13
CA ILE A 154 -7.87 -8.75 16.95
C ILE A 154 -7.61 -8.77 15.44
N THR A 155 -6.77 -7.86 14.95
CA THR A 155 -6.21 -7.99 13.62
C THR A 155 -5.42 -9.30 13.54
N THR A 156 -5.81 -10.20 12.65
CA THR A 156 -5.12 -11.48 12.50
C THR A 156 -4.02 -11.38 11.45
N TRP A 157 -2.77 -11.58 11.90
CA TRP A 157 -1.60 -11.51 11.04
C TRP A 157 -1.23 -12.88 10.47
N HIS A 158 -0.97 -12.89 9.17
CA HIS A 158 -0.56 -14.05 8.38
C HIS A 158 0.81 -13.77 7.78
N LEU A 159 1.81 -14.54 8.24
CA LEU A 159 3.22 -14.37 7.84
C LEU A 159 3.78 -15.60 7.11
N ASP A 160 2.97 -16.66 6.98
CA ASP A 160 3.32 -17.88 6.27
C ASP A 160 3.20 -17.69 4.75
N ASP A 161 3.89 -18.54 3.99
CA ASP A 161 3.95 -18.49 2.52
C ASP A 161 2.62 -18.81 1.83
N GLU A 162 1.75 -19.53 2.52
CA GLU A 162 0.42 -19.89 2.07
C GLU A 162 -0.50 -20.05 3.29
N GLY A 163 -1.81 -19.93 3.08
CA GLY A 163 -2.77 -20.10 4.15
C GLY A 163 -4.21 -19.92 3.69
N GLU A 164 -5.13 -20.13 4.62
CA GLU A 164 -6.58 -19.98 4.41
C GLU A 164 -7.14 -18.93 5.36
N ILE A 165 -8.09 -18.15 4.85
CA ILE A 165 -8.82 -17.13 5.61
C ILE A 165 -10.31 -17.35 5.36
N THR A 166 -11.07 -17.42 6.43
CA THR A 166 -12.51 -17.65 6.38
C THR A 166 -13.24 -16.59 7.20
N SER A 167 -14.46 -16.25 6.80
CA SER A 167 -15.34 -15.42 7.63
C SER A 167 -15.57 -16.04 9.01
N PRO A 168 -15.88 -15.24 10.04
CA PRO A 168 -16.31 -15.75 11.33
C PRO A 168 -17.44 -16.78 11.21
N ASN A 169 -17.41 -17.81 12.05
CA ASN A 169 -18.35 -18.94 12.10
C ASN A 169 -18.38 -19.87 10.87
N TRP A 170 -17.53 -19.68 9.86
CA TRP A 170 -17.44 -20.56 8.70
C TRP A 170 -17.35 -22.05 9.11
N PRO A 171 -18.12 -22.97 8.48
CA PRO A 171 -19.01 -22.80 7.32
C PRO A 171 -20.47 -22.45 7.66
N ASN A 172 -20.74 -22.03 8.90
CA ASN A 172 -22.03 -21.45 9.27
C ASN A 172 -22.08 -19.98 8.87
N ASN A 173 -23.26 -19.39 9.00
CA ASN A 173 -23.45 -17.98 8.65
C ASN A 173 -22.69 -17.08 9.62
N TYR A 174 -22.14 -15.98 9.10
CA TYR A 174 -21.57 -14.91 9.94
C TYR A 174 -22.68 -14.21 10.73
N GLU A 175 -22.30 -13.34 11.67
CA GLU A 175 -23.25 -12.55 12.48
C GLU A 175 -23.49 -11.15 11.88
N ASN A 176 -24.59 -10.50 12.25
CA ASN A 176 -24.77 -9.08 11.97
C ASN A 176 -23.73 -8.26 12.74
N LEU A 177 -23.36 -7.09 12.21
CA LEU A 177 -22.38 -6.17 12.78
C LEU A 177 -21.01 -6.81 13.03
N GLU A 178 -20.68 -7.81 12.21
CA GLU A 178 -19.37 -8.44 12.19
C GLU A 178 -18.34 -7.50 11.58
N TYR A 179 -17.16 -7.49 12.19
CA TYR A 179 -16.00 -6.80 11.65
C TYR A 179 -14.79 -7.69 11.87
N ASP A 180 -14.18 -8.13 10.79
CA ASP A 180 -13.00 -8.99 10.84
C ASP A 180 -11.92 -8.42 9.91
N THR A 181 -10.67 -8.48 10.36
CA THR A 181 -9.54 -7.96 9.59
C THR A 181 -8.35 -8.89 9.66
N HIS A 182 -7.89 -9.28 8.47
CA HIS A 182 -6.70 -10.08 8.31
C HIS A 182 -5.65 -9.30 7.53
N ILE A 183 -4.39 -9.45 7.92
CA ILE A 183 -3.25 -8.88 7.23
C ILE A 183 -2.33 -10.01 6.81
N ILE A 184 -2.08 -10.11 5.51
CA ILE A 184 -1.06 -11.00 4.96
C ILE A 184 0.15 -10.12 4.65
N LYS A 185 1.31 -10.44 5.23
CA LYS A 185 2.55 -9.66 5.03
C LYS A 185 3.71 -10.60 4.73
N SER A 186 4.45 -10.27 3.69
CA SER A 186 5.64 -10.98 3.24
C SER A 186 6.81 -10.02 3.05
N GLU A 187 7.98 -10.54 2.67
CA GLU A 187 9.18 -9.71 2.49
C GLU A 187 9.09 -8.79 1.26
N PRO A 188 9.80 -7.64 1.25
CA PRO A 188 9.79 -6.70 0.13
C PRO A 188 10.18 -7.35 -1.20
N GLY A 189 9.48 -6.98 -2.28
CA GLY A 189 9.70 -7.50 -3.63
C GLY A 189 8.88 -8.76 -3.97
N THR A 190 8.08 -9.26 -3.04
CA THR A 190 7.08 -10.30 -3.28
C THR A 190 5.70 -9.71 -3.59
N ARG A 191 4.79 -10.56 -4.07
CA ARG A 191 3.36 -10.26 -4.24
C ARG A 191 2.52 -11.35 -3.61
N ILE A 192 1.23 -11.12 -3.45
CA ILE A 192 0.29 -12.00 -2.76
C ILE A 192 -0.84 -12.32 -3.73
N LEU A 193 -1.01 -13.60 -4.05
CA LEU A 193 -2.17 -14.12 -4.78
C LEU A 193 -3.24 -14.47 -3.76
N LEU A 194 -4.44 -13.95 -3.94
CA LEU A 194 -5.64 -14.38 -3.20
C LEU A 194 -6.56 -15.14 -4.15
N TYR A 195 -7.13 -16.21 -3.64
CA TYR A 195 -8.10 -17.03 -4.34
C TYR A 195 -9.35 -17.21 -3.47
N PHE A 196 -10.43 -16.52 -3.81
CA PHE A 196 -11.73 -16.65 -3.17
C PHE A 196 -12.45 -17.86 -3.75
N GLU A 197 -12.47 -18.94 -2.99
CA GLU A 197 -13.14 -20.19 -3.35
C GLU A 197 -14.65 -20.03 -3.29
N PHE A 198 -15.12 -19.32 -2.25
CA PHE A 198 -16.54 -19.14 -1.98
C PHE A 198 -16.79 -17.77 -1.34
N VAL A 199 -17.82 -17.07 -1.81
CA VAL A 199 -18.36 -15.86 -1.18
C VAL A 199 -19.87 -15.90 -1.27
N ASP A 200 -20.54 -15.62 -0.15
CA ASP A 200 -21.99 -15.46 -0.03
C ASP A 200 -22.29 -14.48 1.11
N THR A 201 -22.47 -13.20 0.76
CA THR A 201 -22.79 -12.12 1.70
C THR A 201 -24.07 -11.39 1.27
N GLU A 202 -24.65 -10.55 2.14
CA GLU A 202 -25.75 -9.69 1.73
C GLU A 202 -25.32 -8.74 0.59
N PRO A 203 -25.98 -8.77 -0.58
CA PRO A 203 -25.57 -7.95 -1.72
C PRO A 203 -25.69 -6.43 -1.47
N ASN A 204 -24.57 -5.74 -1.67
CA ASN A 204 -24.35 -4.29 -1.52
C ASN A 204 -24.30 -3.74 -0.08
N CYS A 205 -24.53 -4.57 0.93
CA CYS A 205 -24.52 -4.18 2.33
C CYS A 205 -23.27 -4.74 3.03
N ASP A 206 -23.12 -6.07 2.95
CA ASP A 206 -22.01 -6.78 3.56
C ASP A 206 -20.86 -6.91 2.57
N ILE A 207 -19.72 -6.35 2.94
CA ILE A 207 -18.65 -6.04 2.01
C ILE A 207 -17.35 -6.64 2.50
N ILE A 208 -16.69 -7.37 1.60
CA ILE A 208 -15.28 -7.74 1.71
C ILE A 208 -14.49 -6.70 0.91
N THR A 209 -13.60 -5.97 1.59
CA THR A 209 -12.70 -5.00 0.98
C THR A 209 -11.29 -5.54 1.05
N VAL A 210 -10.58 -5.54 -0.08
CA VAL A 210 -9.17 -5.92 -0.13
C VAL A 210 -8.32 -4.76 -0.63
N THR A 211 -7.34 -4.38 0.17
CA THR A 211 -6.38 -3.31 -0.14
C THR A 211 -4.95 -3.86 -0.07
N ASP A 212 -4.03 -3.26 -0.81
CA ASP A 212 -2.61 -3.64 -0.81
C ASP A 212 -1.67 -2.45 -0.60
N ASP A 213 -2.18 -1.35 -0.05
CA ASP A 213 -1.38 -0.20 0.32
C ASP A 213 -1.17 -0.09 1.83
N TYR A 214 -0.07 0.57 2.18
CA TYR A 214 0.30 0.87 3.56
C TYR A 214 -0.40 2.14 4.09
N GLY A 215 -1.19 2.84 3.25
CA GLY A 215 -1.70 4.19 3.51
C GLY A 215 -3.22 4.28 3.65
N ILE A 216 -3.74 5.50 3.53
CA ILE A 216 -5.15 5.88 3.61
C ILE A 216 -5.74 6.10 2.21
N SER A 217 -4.91 6.13 1.17
CA SER A 217 -5.40 6.06 -0.21
C SER A 217 -6.29 4.85 -0.40
N GLY A 218 -6.10 3.80 0.41
CA GLY A 218 -6.95 2.63 0.47
C GLY A 218 -7.19 2.12 -0.93
N ARG A 219 -6.12 2.05 -1.75
CA ARG A 219 -6.19 1.58 -3.13
C ARG A 219 -6.78 0.19 -3.07
N THR A 220 -8.07 0.18 -3.26
CA THR A 220 -8.88 -1.00 -3.15
C THR A 220 -8.57 -1.80 -4.39
N LEU A 221 -7.94 -2.95 -4.20
CA LEU A 221 -7.74 -3.89 -5.29
C LEU A 221 -9.11 -4.29 -5.84
N PHE A 222 -10.05 -4.60 -4.94
CA PHE A 222 -11.44 -4.90 -5.28
C PHE A 222 -12.32 -4.93 -4.02
N ARG A 223 -13.65 -4.93 -4.26
CA ARG A 223 -14.68 -5.15 -3.24
C ARG A 223 -15.60 -6.26 -3.72
N LEU A 224 -15.94 -7.20 -2.84
CA LEU A 224 -16.94 -8.23 -3.10
C LEU A 224 -18.13 -8.07 -2.17
N SER A 225 -19.31 -8.31 -2.71
CA SER A 225 -20.57 -8.39 -1.97
C SER A 225 -21.61 -9.18 -2.77
N GLY A 226 -22.39 -10.04 -2.12
CA GLY A 226 -23.25 -11.02 -2.79
C GLY A 226 -22.54 -12.37 -2.98
N SER A 227 -22.84 -13.07 -4.08
CA SER A 227 -22.33 -14.43 -4.30
C SER A 227 -21.27 -14.50 -5.41
N TYR A 228 -20.10 -15.06 -5.10
CA TYR A 228 -19.00 -15.28 -6.04
C TYR A 228 -18.36 -16.66 -5.84
N TYR A 229 -17.77 -17.19 -6.91
CA TYR A 229 -17.03 -18.45 -6.92
C TYR A 229 -15.75 -18.29 -7.75
N ASN A 230 -14.65 -18.87 -7.28
CA ASN A 230 -13.36 -18.94 -7.98
C ASN A 230 -12.86 -17.57 -8.49
N HIS A 231 -12.81 -16.57 -7.60
CA HIS A 231 -12.31 -15.24 -7.92
C HIS A 231 -10.86 -15.06 -7.43
N SER A 232 -9.94 -14.71 -8.32
CA SER A 232 -8.54 -14.49 -7.95
C SER A 232 -8.10 -13.03 -8.11
N VAL A 233 -7.23 -12.57 -7.22
CA VAL A 233 -6.55 -11.28 -7.37
C VAL A 233 -5.07 -11.41 -7.01
N ILE A 234 -4.23 -10.57 -7.60
CA ILE A 234 -2.83 -10.44 -7.24
C ILE A 234 -2.56 -9.04 -6.72
N SER A 235 -1.85 -8.95 -5.59
CA SER A 235 -1.40 -7.67 -5.06
C SER A 235 -0.28 -7.06 -5.92
N THR A 236 -0.11 -5.76 -5.79
CA THR A 236 1.02 -5.00 -6.34
C THR A 236 2.14 -4.81 -5.32
N GLN A 237 1.87 -5.08 -4.05
CA GLN A 237 2.79 -4.93 -2.93
C GLN A 237 2.92 -6.26 -2.14
N ASN A 238 3.85 -6.31 -1.19
CA ASN A 238 4.12 -7.43 -0.31
C ASN A 238 3.23 -7.47 0.96
N GLN A 239 2.13 -6.72 0.96
CA GLN A 239 1.17 -6.69 2.05
C GLN A 239 -0.24 -6.56 1.48
N VAL A 240 -1.19 -7.28 2.07
CA VAL A 240 -2.61 -7.20 1.73
C VAL A 240 -3.43 -7.17 3.02
N ILE A 241 -4.44 -6.31 3.05
CA ILE A 241 -5.44 -6.24 4.12
C ILE A 241 -6.76 -6.75 3.56
N VAL A 242 -7.35 -7.76 4.21
CA VAL A 242 -8.68 -8.26 3.93
C VAL A 242 -9.59 -7.83 5.07
N ASN A 243 -10.53 -6.95 4.78
CA ASN A 243 -11.51 -6.47 5.75
C ASN A 243 -12.91 -6.97 5.37
N PHE A 244 -13.58 -7.63 6.31
CA PHE A 244 -14.98 -8.03 6.18
C PHE A 244 -15.83 -7.21 7.15
N LYS A 245 -16.92 -6.64 6.65
CA LYS A 245 -17.87 -5.87 7.44
C LYS A 245 -19.30 -6.28 7.07
N SER A 246 -20.11 -6.61 8.06
CA SER A 246 -21.57 -6.77 7.90
C SER A 246 -22.37 -5.65 8.57
N ASP A 247 -23.62 -5.48 8.15
CA ASP A 247 -24.55 -4.51 8.72
C ASP A 247 -25.52 -5.13 9.76
N GLU A 248 -26.63 -4.44 10.08
CA GLU A 248 -27.54 -4.82 11.16
C GLU A 248 -28.51 -5.97 10.83
N ASP A 249 -28.65 -6.37 9.55
CA ASP A 249 -29.60 -7.39 9.12
C ASP A 249 -29.02 -8.32 8.03
N ASN A 250 -29.71 -9.42 7.72
CA ASN A 250 -29.41 -10.38 6.64
C ASN A 250 -27.99 -10.96 6.64
N VAL A 251 -27.88 -12.24 7.01
CA VAL A 251 -26.60 -12.97 6.96
C VAL A 251 -26.55 -13.99 5.83
N GLY A 252 -25.38 -14.16 5.23
CA GLY A 252 -25.03 -15.23 4.30
C GLY A 252 -24.07 -16.25 4.90
N LYS A 253 -23.57 -17.17 4.07
CA LYS A 253 -22.56 -18.17 4.48
C LYS A 253 -21.18 -17.57 4.77
N GLY A 254 -20.91 -16.36 4.28
CA GLY A 254 -19.63 -15.67 4.44
C GLY A 254 -18.64 -16.02 3.34
N PHE A 255 -17.36 -16.17 3.65
CA PHE A 255 -16.33 -16.41 2.64
C PHE A 255 -15.27 -17.42 3.09
N SER A 256 -14.64 -18.05 2.10
CA SER A 256 -13.42 -18.83 2.22
C SER A 256 -12.48 -18.43 1.11
N LEU A 257 -11.25 -18.08 1.47
CA LEU A 257 -10.18 -17.78 0.52
C LEU A 257 -8.90 -18.49 0.93
N SER A 258 -8.08 -18.84 -0.05
CA SER A 258 -6.69 -19.23 0.13
C SER A 258 -5.76 -18.15 -0.41
N TYR A 259 -4.55 -18.05 0.15
CA TYR A 259 -3.53 -17.11 -0.32
C TYR A 259 -2.19 -17.79 -0.53
N GLN A 260 -1.36 -17.20 -1.40
CA GLN A 260 0.01 -17.63 -1.67
C GLN A 260 0.94 -16.44 -1.90
N ILE A 261 2.12 -16.46 -1.28
CA ILE A 261 3.20 -15.49 -1.52
C ILE A 261 3.94 -15.86 -2.81
N LEU A 262 3.87 -14.97 -3.78
CA LEU A 262 4.55 -15.07 -5.07
C LEU A 262 5.92 -14.39 -5.00
N ARG A 263 6.97 -15.19 -5.11
CA ARG A 263 8.36 -14.73 -5.11
C ARG A 263 8.92 -14.59 -6.53
N PRO A 264 9.77 -13.59 -6.77
CA PRO A 264 10.58 -13.56 -7.97
C PRO A 264 11.44 -14.81 -8.10
N LEU A 265 11.43 -15.39 -9.30
CA LEU A 265 12.41 -16.39 -9.68
C LEU A 265 13.83 -15.80 -9.67
N PRO A 266 14.87 -16.64 -9.53
CA PRO A 266 16.25 -16.20 -9.58
C PRO A 266 16.54 -15.35 -10.82
N LEU A 267 17.24 -14.23 -10.61
CA LEU A 267 17.65 -13.30 -11.67
C LEU A 267 18.48 -14.03 -12.74
N LYS A 268 18.06 -13.95 -14.01
CA LYS A 268 18.82 -14.47 -15.14
C LYS A 268 19.78 -13.40 -15.67
N VAL A 269 21.09 -13.61 -15.52
CA VAL A 269 22.13 -12.64 -15.91
C VAL A 269 22.77 -13.02 -17.24
N PHE A 270 22.92 -12.04 -18.13
CA PHE A 270 23.50 -12.19 -19.47
C PHE A 270 24.67 -11.23 -19.64
N SER A 271 25.87 -11.77 -19.85
CA SER A 271 27.12 -10.98 -19.96
C SER A 271 27.81 -11.08 -21.32
N ASN A 272 27.27 -11.85 -22.26
CA ASN A 272 27.80 -11.96 -23.61
C ASN A 272 27.56 -10.66 -24.38
N SER A 273 28.41 -10.35 -25.38
CA SER A 273 28.27 -9.15 -26.22
C SER A 273 27.06 -9.16 -27.15
N TYR A 274 26.44 -10.32 -27.35
CA TYR A 274 25.16 -10.48 -28.02
C TYR A 274 24.45 -11.74 -27.49
N GLY A 275 23.14 -11.83 -27.69
CA GLY A 275 22.38 -13.02 -27.33
C GLY A 275 20.88 -12.87 -27.52
N THR A 276 20.17 -13.94 -27.16
CA THR A 276 18.70 -14.01 -27.21
C THR A 276 18.16 -14.28 -25.80
N ILE A 277 17.07 -13.61 -25.46
CA ILE A 277 16.37 -13.75 -24.18
C ILE A 277 14.92 -14.04 -24.50
N THR A 278 14.33 -14.99 -23.78
CA THR A 278 12.97 -15.46 -24.04
C THR A 278 12.16 -15.52 -22.76
N SER A 279 10.84 -15.55 -22.89
CA SER A 279 9.92 -15.95 -21.83
C SER A 279 10.26 -17.34 -21.28
N ASN A 280 9.80 -17.60 -20.06
CA ASN A 280 9.81 -18.96 -19.50
C ASN A 280 8.99 -19.88 -20.41
N ASN A 281 9.42 -21.13 -20.55
CA ASN A 281 8.80 -22.17 -21.39
C ASN A 281 8.76 -21.91 -22.91
N TYR A 282 9.40 -20.84 -23.39
CA TYR A 282 9.45 -20.50 -24.82
C TYR A 282 9.79 -21.72 -25.71
N PRO A 283 9.06 -21.94 -26.83
CA PRO A 283 8.04 -21.07 -27.43
C PRO A 283 6.62 -21.22 -26.85
N ASN A 284 6.45 -22.06 -25.82
CA ASN A 284 5.15 -22.27 -25.18
C ASN A 284 4.86 -21.18 -24.14
N SER A 285 3.62 -21.17 -23.66
CA SER A 285 3.19 -20.24 -22.63
C SER A 285 3.93 -20.39 -21.31
N PRO A 286 4.23 -19.27 -20.64
CA PRO A 286 4.79 -19.29 -19.31
C PRO A 286 3.78 -19.82 -18.29
N ASP A 287 4.26 -20.12 -17.08
CA ASP A 287 3.38 -20.45 -15.97
C ASP A 287 2.56 -19.23 -15.53
N SER A 288 1.36 -19.47 -14.98
CA SER A 288 0.53 -18.41 -14.41
C SER A 288 1.18 -17.79 -13.18
N PHE A 289 0.96 -16.49 -12.96
CA PHE A 289 1.39 -15.75 -11.77
C PHE A 289 2.90 -15.70 -11.49
N LEU A 290 3.72 -15.92 -12.52
CA LEU A 290 5.17 -15.87 -12.52
C LEU A 290 5.70 -14.43 -12.38
N ILE A 291 6.76 -14.27 -11.58
CA ILE A 291 7.62 -13.08 -11.56
C ILE A 291 9.03 -13.50 -11.97
N GLN A 292 9.56 -12.95 -13.06
CA GLN A 292 10.91 -13.26 -13.52
C GLN A 292 11.65 -12.00 -13.94
N TYR A 293 12.90 -11.90 -13.47
CA TYR A 293 13.81 -10.83 -13.82
C TYR A 293 14.96 -11.31 -14.72
N TYR A 294 15.40 -10.43 -15.61
CA TYR A 294 16.57 -10.62 -16.46
C TYR A 294 17.46 -9.38 -16.39
N LEU A 295 18.78 -9.58 -16.37
CA LEU A 295 19.76 -8.50 -16.36
C LEU A 295 20.80 -8.71 -17.44
N ILE A 296 20.85 -7.80 -18.41
CA ILE A 296 21.88 -7.76 -19.45
C ILE A 296 22.99 -6.82 -18.99
N GLN A 297 24.24 -7.28 -19.07
CA GLN A 297 25.42 -6.55 -18.62
C GLN A 297 26.47 -6.52 -19.74
N CYS A 298 26.64 -5.35 -20.35
CA CYS A 298 27.73 -5.09 -21.29
C CYS A 298 28.97 -4.55 -20.58
N SER A 299 30.10 -4.54 -21.28
CA SER A 299 31.31 -3.83 -20.85
C SER A 299 31.02 -2.33 -20.60
N PRO A 300 31.74 -1.66 -19.69
CA PRO A 300 31.42 -0.29 -19.26
C PRO A 300 31.33 0.77 -20.36
N ALA A 301 32.04 0.61 -21.48
CA ALA A 301 32.04 1.53 -22.63
C ALA A 301 31.06 1.11 -23.74
N HIS A 302 30.04 0.35 -23.41
CA HIS A 302 29.03 -0.15 -24.34
C HIS A 302 27.64 0.09 -23.77
N HIS A 303 26.65 0.19 -24.63
CA HIS A 303 25.23 0.20 -24.28
C HIS A 303 24.52 -1.03 -24.86
N VAL A 304 23.40 -1.38 -24.24
CA VAL A 304 22.55 -2.49 -24.68
C VAL A 304 21.58 -1.96 -25.74
N VAL A 305 21.53 -2.62 -26.90
CA VAL A 305 20.50 -2.42 -27.92
C VAL A 305 19.67 -3.69 -28.02
N LEU A 306 18.37 -3.57 -27.80
CA LEU A 306 17.39 -4.65 -27.78
C LEU A 306 16.50 -4.58 -29.02
N ASN A 307 16.34 -5.72 -29.69
CA ASN A 307 15.51 -5.93 -30.85
C ASN A 307 14.37 -6.90 -30.50
N VAL A 308 13.15 -6.51 -30.84
CA VAL A 308 11.96 -7.33 -30.60
C VAL A 308 11.81 -8.41 -31.68
N LYS A 309 11.72 -9.68 -31.28
CA LYS A 309 11.49 -10.80 -32.21
C LYS A 309 10.07 -11.32 -32.15
N ALA A 310 9.56 -11.52 -30.94
CA ALA A 310 8.20 -11.96 -30.70
C ALA A 310 7.70 -11.34 -29.40
N VAL A 311 6.45 -10.87 -29.40
CA VAL A 311 5.74 -10.44 -28.19
C VAL A 311 4.27 -10.74 -28.41
N GLN A 312 3.80 -11.79 -27.76
CA GLN A 312 2.39 -12.15 -27.65
C GLN A 312 2.13 -12.37 -26.17
N LEU A 313 1.35 -11.50 -25.56
CA LEU A 313 1.16 -11.47 -24.11
C LEU A 313 -0.32 -11.65 -23.79
N ASP A 314 -0.61 -12.28 -22.65
CA ASP A 314 -1.97 -12.28 -22.12
C ASP A 314 -2.41 -10.86 -21.73
N ARG A 315 -3.72 -10.68 -21.50
CA ARG A 315 -4.33 -9.41 -21.08
C ARG A 315 -3.68 -8.84 -19.82
N ASN A 316 -3.33 -9.70 -18.88
CA ASN A 316 -2.78 -9.30 -17.57
C ASN A 316 -1.24 -9.31 -17.53
N ASP A 317 -0.60 -9.83 -18.57
CA ASP A 317 0.85 -9.93 -18.66
C ASP A 317 1.51 -8.57 -18.97
N LYS A 318 2.69 -8.36 -18.37
CA LYS A 318 3.48 -7.14 -18.57
C LYS A 318 4.96 -7.46 -18.66
N VAL A 319 5.61 -7.02 -19.75
CA VAL A 319 7.07 -7.01 -19.87
C VAL A 319 7.57 -5.58 -19.81
N LYS A 320 8.35 -5.24 -18.78
CA LYS A 320 8.94 -3.91 -18.56
C LYS A 320 10.42 -3.96 -18.94
N ILE A 321 10.85 -3.06 -19.82
CA ILE A 321 12.25 -2.85 -20.18
C ILE A 321 12.75 -1.59 -19.49
N LEU A 322 13.80 -1.69 -18.69
CA LEU A 322 14.30 -0.61 -17.84
C LEU A 322 15.79 -0.33 -18.07
N ASN A 323 16.14 0.96 -17.98
CA ASN A 323 17.48 1.49 -18.15
C ASN A 323 18.24 1.42 -16.82
N GLY A 324 18.62 0.23 -16.36
CA GLY A 324 19.04 0.04 -14.98
C GLY A 324 19.50 -1.37 -14.62
N VAL A 325 19.51 -1.60 -13.31
CA VAL A 325 19.84 -2.89 -12.67
C VAL A 325 18.67 -3.49 -11.90
N ASP A 326 17.56 -2.76 -11.76
CA ASP A 326 16.40 -3.14 -10.97
C ASP A 326 15.11 -2.50 -11.51
N GLU A 327 13.99 -2.76 -10.85
CA GLU A 327 12.66 -2.22 -11.20
C GLU A 327 12.46 -0.74 -10.87
N LYS A 328 13.35 -0.12 -10.07
CA LYS A 328 13.27 1.31 -9.72
C LYS A 328 13.85 2.20 -10.82
N ALA A 329 14.60 1.61 -11.75
CA ALA A 329 15.21 2.32 -12.86
C ALA A 329 14.20 2.94 -13.84
N ALA A 330 14.69 3.84 -14.70
CA ALA A 330 13.88 4.51 -15.69
C ALA A 330 13.29 3.51 -16.71
N LYS A 331 11.97 3.54 -16.89
CA LYS A 331 11.26 2.65 -17.82
C LYS A 331 11.50 3.12 -19.26
N LEU A 332 12.03 2.23 -20.11
CA LEU A 332 12.24 2.49 -21.54
C LEU A 332 11.03 2.08 -22.37
N LYS A 333 10.43 0.90 -22.08
CA LYS A 333 9.26 0.37 -22.77
C LYS A 333 8.46 -0.54 -21.85
N ILE A 334 7.15 -0.58 -22.04
CA ILE A 334 6.26 -1.55 -21.40
C ILE A 334 5.45 -2.24 -22.50
N PHE A 335 5.55 -3.56 -22.59
CA PHE A 335 4.73 -4.38 -23.48
C PHE A 335 3.52 -4.95 -22.74
N ARG A 336 2.39 -5.01 -23.44
CA ARG A 336 1.09 -5.60 -23.05
C ARG A 336 0.48 -6.34 -24.26
N GLN A 337 -0.64 -7.04 -24.08
CA GLN A 337 -1.31 -7.87 -25.11
C GLN A 337 -1.41 -7.27 -26.53
N TYR A 338 -1.58 -5.95 -26.67
CA TYR A 338 -1.70 -5.27 -27.97
C TYR A 338 -0.58 -4.29 -28.28
N SER A 339 0.57 -4.42 -27.62
CA SER A 339 1.71 -3.56 -27.93
C SER A 339 2.20 -3.79 -29.36
N SER A 340 2.43 -2.70 -30.09
CA SER A 340 2.93 -2.72 -31.47
C SER A 340 4.24 -3.49 -31.58
N HIS A 341 4.33 -4.37 -32.58
CA HIS A 341 5.54 -5.08 -33.02
C HIS A 341 6.47 -4.22 -33.89
N SER A 342 6.18 -2.92 -34.05
CA SER A 342 7.05 -2.02 -34.81
C SER A 342 8.49 -2.13 -34.31
N VAL A 343 9.44 -2.28 -35.25
CA VAL A 343 10.87 -2.47 -34.99
C VAL A 343 11.52 -1.18 -34.47
N GLU A 344 11.07 -0.69 -33.33
CA GLU A 344 11.77 0.32 -32.55
C GLU A 344 12.87 -0.40 -31.77
N THR A 345 14.13 -0.16 -32.13
CA THR A 345 15.28 -0.58 -31.32
C THR A 345 15.21 0.11 -29.96
N ILE A 346 15.22 -0.66 -28.87
CA ILE A 346 15.24 -0.12 -27.52
C ILE A 346 16.69 -0.05 -27.05
N LYS A 347 17.17 1.13 -26.68
CA LYS A 347 18.57 1.36 -26.32
C LYS A 347 18.70 1.94 -24.93
N THR A 348 19.67 1.45 -24.15
CA THR A 348 20.04 2.02 -22.85
C THR A 348 20.99 3.22 -23.01
N THR A 349 21.03 4.08 -21.99
CA THR A 349 22.06 5.13 -21.88
C THR A 349 23.27 4.69 -21.06
N GLN A 350 23.22 3.47 -20.53
CA GLN A 350 24.23 2.85 -19.67
C GLN A 350 24.52 1.42 -20.16
N ASN A 351 25.49 0.75 -19.54
CA ASN A 351 25.93 -0.59 -19.93
C ASN A 351 25.05 -1.74 -19.40
N LYS A 352 23.91 -1.44 -18.80
CA LYS A 352 23.02 -2.46 -18.21
C LYS A 352 21.56 -2.20 -18.56
N MET A 353 20.84 -3.28 -18.88
CA MET A 353 19.40 -3.30 -19.13
C MET A 353 18.75 -4.32 -18.22
N PHE A 354 17.71 -3.90 -17.50
CA PHE A 354 16.91 -4.77 -16.64
C PHE A 354 15.56 -5.03 -17.31
N ILE A 355 15.10 -6.28 -17.28
CA ILE A 355 13.81 -6.69 -17.82
C ILE A 355 13.02 -7.38 -16.72
N ALA A 356 11.81 -6.88 -16.46
CA ALA A 356 10.87 -7.50 -15.54
C ALA A 356 9.69 -8.09 -16.30
N TYR A 357 9.40 -9.37 -16.04
CA TYR A 357 8.24 -10.06 -16.59
C TYR A 357 7.31 -10.53 -15.48
N ASP A 358 6.08 -10.03 -15.54
CA ASP A 358 4.98 -10.36 -14.65
C ASP A 358 3.89 -11.06 -15.45
N THR A 359 3.54 -12.30 -15.09
CA THR A 359 2.40 -13.01 -15.70
C THR A 359 1.17 -12.95 -14.80
N GLY A 360 -0.01 -12.86 -15.43
CA GLY A 360 -1.29 -13.11 -14.77
C GLY A 360 -1.70 -14.57 -14.89
N GLU A 361 -2.99 -14.83 -14.65
CA GLU A 361 -3.63 -16.09 -15.02
C GLU A 361 -3.54 -16.27 -16.55
N GLN A 362 -3.02 -17.43 -16.98
CA GLN A 362 -2.87 -17.75 -18.41
C GLN A 362 -4.09 -18.51 -18.92
N PHE A 363 -4.67 -18.03 -20.03
CA PHE A 363 -5.83 -18.67 -20.68
C PHE A 363 -5.52 -19.25 -22.06
N ASP A 364 -4.44 -18.79 -22.70
CA ASP A 364 -4.02 -19.18 -24.04
C ASP A 364 -2.64 -19.86 -23.97
N GLU A 365 -2.47 -20.98 -24.67
CA GLU A 365 -1.21 -21.73 -24.71
C GLU A 365 -0.17 -21.10 -25.65
N SER A 366 -0.51 -20.04 -26.39
CA SER A 366 0.37 -19.41 -27.38
C SER A 366 1.07 -18.12 -26.94
N ASN A 367 0.89 -17.63 -25.71
CA ASN A 367 1.56 -16.42 -25.22
C ASN A 367 3.07 -16.62 -25.05
N HIS A 368 3.91 -15.77 -25.64
CA HIS A 368 5.36 -15.85 -25.49
C HIS A 368 6.03 -14.54 -25.92
N TRP A 369 7.27 -14.34 -25.48
CA TRP A 369 8.10 -13.26 -26.00
C TRP A 369 9.56 -13.68 -26.17
N ALA A 370 10.22 -13.02 -27.11
CA ALA A 370 11.64 -13.19 -27.39
C ALA A 370 12.26 -11.87 -27.85
N PHE A 371 13.45 -11.58 -27.33
CA PHE A 371 14.26 -10.43 -27.67
C PHE A 371 15.67 -10.87 -28.05
N GLU A 372 16.27 -10.17 -29.02
CA GLU A 372 17.71 -10.24 -29.28
C GLU A 372 18.38 -8.98 -28.75
N TYR A 373 19.56 -9.10 -28.17
CA TYR A 373 20.32 -7.97 -27.70
C TYR A 373 21.74 -7.96 -28.27
N ASN A 374 22.30 -6.77 -28.41
CA ASN A 374 23.70 -6.54 -28.75
C ASN A 374 24.28 -5.45 -27.84
N CYS A 375 25.54 -5.64 -27.45
CA CYS A 375 26.35 -4.62 -26.80
C CYS A 375 27.05 -3.80 -27.87
N THR A 376 26.72 -2.53 -27.98
CA THR A 376 27.29 -1.62 -28.97
C THR A 376 28.18 -0.59 -28.27
N PRO A 377 29.39 -0.31 -28.78
CA PRO A 377 30.29 0.69 -28.19
C PRO A 377 29.63 2.06 -28.12
N ASP A 378 30.00 2.85 -27.10
CA ASP A 378 29.62 4.25 -27.04
C ASP A 378 30.25 4.99 -28.23
N GLY A 379 29.40 5.55 -29.09
CA GLY A 379 29.83 6.35 -30.20
C GLY A 379 30.36 7.69 -29.70
N ASN A 380 31.64 7.76 -29.33
CA ASN A 380 32.34 9.02 -29.38
C ASN A 380 32.69 9.31 -30.85
N LEU A 381 32.18 10.46 -31.30
CA LEU A 381 32.54 11.15 -32.52
C LEU A 381 34.06 11.17 -32.70
N GLY A 382 34.47 11.03 -33.97
CA GLY A 382 35.85 10.90 -34.37
C GLY A 382 36.78 11.94 -33.76
N GLU A 383 38.02 11.50 -33.53
CA GLU A 383 39.17 12.37 -33.55
C GLU A 383 39.09 13.27 -34.80
N GLU A 384 38.81 14.56 -34.62
CA GLU A 384 39.23 15.56 -35.60
C GLU A 384 40.76 15.53 -35.59
N ILE A 385 41.32 14.88 -36.61
CA ILE A 385 42.72 15.02 -36.97
C ILE A 385 42.87 16.47 -37.44
N GLU A 386 43.41 17.34 -36.60
CA GLU A 386 44.01 18.60 -37.06
C GLU A 386 45.20 18.27 -37.97
N ILE A 387 45.08 18.60 -39.27
CA ILE A 387 46.22 18.82 -40.17
C ILE A 387 46.07 20.20 -40.79
#